data_AF-A0A816FR97-F1
#
_entry.id   AF-A0A816FR97-F1
#
_cell.length_a   1.000
_cell.length_b   1.000
_cell.length_c   1.000
_cell.angle_alpha   90.00
_cell.angle_beta   90.00
_cell.angle_gamma   90.00
#
_symmetry.space_group_name_H-M   'P 1'
#
loop_
_entity.id
_entity.type
_entity.pdbx_description
1 polymer ?
#
loop_
_entity_poly.entity_id
_entity_poly.type
_entity_poly.pdbx_seq_one_letter_code
_entity_poly.pdbx_strand_id
1 'polypeptide(L)'
;KTIKGGSGTRPWRSYFTVHDSLNASFETLVQILRGRNEQHRIYPINTVLLGDTVDLIRKFALIFDHLEFSNHPTLQNIVRYYKMAHYCRIEKNAPQQKLIINTLKLEIITALNDKYWPSITTLHWIATYLEPIFKHLAFVDDKKDSEMRKNEIRKGLH
;
A
#
# COMPACT_ATOMS: atom_id res chain seq x y z
N LYS A 1 -26.32 -14.39 19.72
CA LYS A 1 -25.41 -14.93 18.68
C LYS A 1 -24.19 -14.02 18.60
N THR A 2 -23.13 -14.39 19.31
CA THR A 2 -21.88 -13.62 19.37
C THR A 2 -21.15 -13.83 18.04
N ILE A 3 -20.89 -12.74 17.32
CA ILE A 3 -20.08 -12.77 16.10
C ILE A 3 -18.68 -13.21 16.54
N LYS A 4 -18.29 -14.44 16.17
CA LYS A 4 -16.92 -14.92 16.35
C LYS A 4 -16.00 -14.00 15.54
N GLY A 5 -15.30 -13.10 16.24
CA GLY A 5 -14.22 -12.31 15.67
C GLY A 5 -13.03 -13.22 15.35
N GLY A 6 -13.04 -13.82 14.16
CA GLY A 6 -11.78 -14.24 13.54
C GLY A 6 -10.96 -12.98 13.30
N SER A 7 -9.72 -12.95 13.80
CA SER A 7 -8.68 -11.92 13.63
C SER A 7 -9.20 -10.57 13.10
N GLY A 8 -9.47 -9.64 14.02
CA GLY A 8 -10.15 -8.37 13.74
C GLY A 8 -9.71 -7.70 12.44
N THR A 9 -10.68 -7.36 11.60
CA THR A 9 -10.47 -6.60 10.38
C THR A 9 -9.66 -5.36 10.71
N ARG A 10 -8.40 -5.32 10.26
CA ARG A 10 -7.51 -4.17 10.48
C ARG A 10 -8.19 -2.91 9.92
N PRO A 11 -8.15 -1.76 10.61
CA PRO A 11 -8.88 -0.56 10.17
C PRO A 11 -8.62 -0.19 8.71
N TRP A 12 -7.37 -0.33 8.24
CA TRP A 12 -7.01 -0.05 6.84
C TRP A 12 -7.68 -0.99 5.83
N ARG A 13 -7.89 -2.27 6.19
CA ARG A 13 -8.64 -3.22 5.36
C ARG A 13 -10.11 -2.84 5.30
N SER A 14 -10.71 -2.47 6.43
CA SER A 14 -12.10 -1.99 6.47
C SER A 14 -12.29 -0.77 5.57
N TYR A 15 -11.39 0.21 5.66
CA TYR A 15 -11.44 1.39 4.79
C TYR A 15 -11.33 1.03 3.32
N PHE A 16 -10.37 0.18 2.93
CA PHE A 16 -10.24 -0.27 1.55
C PHE A 16 -11.50 -1.02 1.07
N THR A 17 -11.96 -2.02 1.81
CA THR A 17 -13.12 -2.85 1.46
C THR A 17 -14.38 -2.03 1.25
N VAL A 18 -14.63 -1.00 2.06
CA VAL A 18 -15.80 -0.12 1.91
C VAL A 18 -15.74 0.64 0.59
N HIS A 19 -14.60 1.25 0.27
CA HIS A 19 -14.44 2.02 -0.96
C HIS A 19 -14.45 1.11 -2.21
N ASP A 20 -13.82 -0.06 -2.12
CA ASP A 20 -13.81 -1.06 -3.20
C ASP A 20 -15.22 -1.60 -3.48
N SER A 21 -15.98 -1.93 -2.43
CA SER A 21 -17.38 -2.38 -2.56
C SER A 21 -18.29 -1.31 -3.13
N LEU A 22 -18.11 -0.06 -2.68
CA LEU A 22 -18.84 1.10 -3.19
C LEU A 22 -18.53 1.32 -4.67
N ASN A 23 -17.25 1.23 -5.06
CA ASN A 23 -16.82 1.39 -6.45
C ASN A 23 -17.38 0.28 -7.35
N ALA A 24 -17.30 -0.99 -6.89
CA ALA A 24 -17.77 -2.14 -7.65
C ALA A 24 -19.29 -2.19 -7.83
N SER A 25 -20.04 -1.71 -6.82
CA SER A 25 -21.51 -1.79 -6.80
C SER A 25 -22.20 -0.44 -7.00
N PHE A 26 -21.49 0.58 -7.50
CA PHE A 26 -21.99 1.95 -7.54
C PHE A 26 -23.31 2.08 -8.32
N GLU A 27 -23.37 1.52 -9.53
CA GLU A 27 -24.57 1.56 -10.36
C GLU A 27 -25.77 0.85 -9.71
N THR A 28 -25.53 -0.31 -9.10
CA THR A 28 -26.55 -1.03 -8.35
C THR A 28 -27.04 -0.21 -7.15
N LEU A 29 -26.13 0.48 -6.45
CA LEU A 29 -26.46 1.35 -5.33
C LEU A 29 -27.30 2.55 -5.79
N VAL A 30 -26.97 3.16 -6.93
CA VAL A 30 -27.75 4.24 -7.55
C VAL A 30 -29.20 3.79 -7.79
N GLN A 31 -29.39 2.58 -8.36
CA GLN A 31 -30.73 2.03 -8.62
C GLN A 31 -31.52 1.82 -7.32
N ILE A 32 -30.89 1.24 -6.29
CA ILE A 32 -31.52 1.00 -4.99
C ILE A 32 -31.94 2.31 -4.33
N LEU A 33 -31.04 3.31 -4.30
CA LEU A 33 -31.30 4.60 -3.67
C LEU A 33 -32.33 5.42 -4.44
N ARG A 34 -32.33 5.35 -5.77
CA ARG A 34 -33.38 5.97 -6.59
C ARG A 34 -34.75 5.37 -6.27
N GLY A 35 -34.85 4.04 -6.17
CA GLY A 35 -36.09 3.35 -5.79
C GLY A 35 -36.61 3.70 -4.38
N ARG A 36 -35.74 4.25 -3.51
CA ARG A 36 -36.07 4.68 -2.16
C ARG A 36 -36.18 6.19 -1.99
N ASN A 37 -36.03 6.98 -3.06
CA ASN A 37 -35.96 8.43 -3.03
C ASN A 37 -34.80 8.99 -2.17
N GLU A 38 -33.68 8.26 -2.12
CA GLU A 38 -32.51 8.52 -1.26
C GLU A 38 -31.22 8.77 -2.08
N GLN A 39 -31.36 9.05 -3.38
CA GLN A 39 -30.23 9.26 -4.30
C GLN A 39 -29.32 10.43 -3.87
N HIS A 40 -29.85 11.41 -3.14
CA HIS A 40 -29.07 12.55 -2.65
C HIS A 40 -27.87 12.15 -1.77
N ARG A 41 -27.90 10.97 -1.13
CA ARG A 41 -26.81 10.46 -0.28
C ARG A 41 -25.52 10.16 -1.04
N ILE A 42 -25.61 9.89 -2.35
CA ILE A 42 -24.46 9.56 -3.19
C ILE A 42 -24.05 10.69 -4.14
N TYR A 43 -24.82 11.79 -4.18
CA TYR A 43 -24.50 12.97 -4.98
C TYR A 43 -23.09 13.54 -4.75
N PRO A 44 -22.57 13.60 -3.50
CA PRO A 44 -21.23 14.14 -3.25
C PRO A 44 -20.08 13.24 -3.77
N ILE A 45 -20.38 12.02 -4.19
CA ILE A 45 -19.35 11.02 -4.52
C ILE A 45 -18.89 11.24 -5.96
N ASN A 46 -17.65 11.66 -6.12
CA ASN A 46 -16.96 11.64 -7.41
C ASN A 46 -16.47 10.22 -7.69
N THR A 47 -17.12 9.52 -8.63
CA THR A 47 -16.80 8.13 -8.99
C THR A 47 -15.42 7.96 -9.60
N VAL A 48 -14.92 8.95 -10.34
CA VAL A 48 -13.57 8.94 -10.90
C VAL A 48 -12.53 8.99 -9.77
N LEU A 49 -12.72 9.91 -8.82
CA LEU A 49 -11.85 10.03 -7.64
C LEU A 49 -11.91 8.77 -6.75
N LEU A 50 -13.10 8.19 -6.58
CA LEU A 50 -13.29 6.93 -5.86
C LEU A 50 -12.49 5.81 -6.53
N GLY A 51 -12.61 5.65 -7.85
CA GLY A 51 -11.85 4.67 -8.63
C GLY A 51 -10.33 4.86 -8.48
N ASP A 52 -9.83 6.08 -8.68
CA ASP A 52 -8.40 6.40 -8.53
C ASP A 52 -7.88 6.09 -7.11
N THR A 53 -8.71 6.37 -6.10
CA THR A 53 -8.39 6.09 -4.69
C THR A 53 -8.31 4.59 -4.42
N VAL A 54 -9.30 3.82 -4.89
CA VAL A 54 -9.32 2.36 -4.77
C VAL A 54 -8.12 1.75 -5.47
N ASP A 55 -7.80 2.18 -6.68
CA ASP A 55 -6.67 1.64 -7.46
C ASP A 55 -5.31 1.96 -6.81
N LEU A 56 -5.18 3.12 -6.17
CA LEU A 56 -3.99 3.43 -5.39
C LEU A 56 -3.88 2.51 -4.16
N ILE A 57 -4.93 2.44 -3.33
CA ILE A 57 -4.91 1.68 -2.07
C ILE A 57 -4.77 0.17 -2.33
N ARG A 58 -5.37 -0.36 -3.41
CA ARG A 58 -5.29 -1.79 -3.78
C ARG A 58 -3.85 -2.27 -3.92
N LYS A 59 -2.95 -1.43 -4.45
CA LYS A 59 -1.51 -1.75 -4.58
C LYS A 59 -0.87 -2.01 -3.22
N PHE A 60 -1.24 -1.23 -2.20
CA PHE A 60 -0.76 -1.41 -0.84
C PHE A 60 -1.41 -2.62 -0.16
N ALA A 61 -2.70 -2.84 -0.38
CA ALA A 61 -3.42 -3.99 0.16
C ALA A 61 -2.77 -5.32 -0.26
N LEU A 62 -2.45 -5.47 -1.56
CA LEU A 62 -1.76 -6.65 -2.09
C LEU A 62 -0.39 -6.90 -1.45
N ILE A 63 0.32 -5.83 -1.09
CA ILE A 63 1.63 -5.94 -0.43
C ILE A 63 1.47 -6.43 1.00
N PHE A 64 0.54 -5.84 1.75
CA PHE A 64 0.27 -6.27 3.11
C PHE A 64 -0.26 -7.71 3.15
N ASP A 65 -1.11 -8.09 2.19
CA ASP A 65 -1.54 -9.49 2.02
C ASP A 65 -0.32 -10.41 1.86
N HIS A 66 0.58 -10.07 0.93
CA HIS A 66 1.78 -10.86 0.69
C HIS A 66 2.71 -10.95 1.91
N LEU A 67 2.85 -9.87 2.68
CA LEU A 67 3.70 -9.83 3.87
C LEU A 67 3.09 -10.57 5.07
N GLU A 68 1.76 -10.58 5.18
CA GLU A 68 1.01 -11.25 6.25
C GLU A 68 0.82 -12.76 6.00
N PHE A 69 1.24 -13.28 4.85
CA PHE A 69 1.13 -14.71 4.53
C PHE A 69 1.99 -15.58 5.47
N SER A 70 1.34 -16.33 6.36
CA SER A 70 2.01 -17.12 7.40
C SER A 70 2.66 -18.42 6.91
N ASN A 71 2.36 -18.86 5.69
CA ASN A 71 2.78 -20.18 5.18
C ASN A 71 4.13 -20.16 4.44
N HIS A 72 4.71 -18.98 4.19
CA HIS A 72 5.99 -18.83 3.51
C HIS A 72 6.84 -17.74 4.19
N PRO A 73 8.17 -17.81 4.11
CA PRO A 73 9.02 -16.71 4.58
C PRO A 73 8.69 -15.42 3.82
N THR A 74 8.37 -14.34 4.54
CA THR A 74 8.05 -13.03 3.93
C THR A 74 9.01 -11.92 4.32
N LEU A 75 9.86 -12.13 5.34
CA LEU A 75 10.77 -11.13 5.89
C LEU A 75 11.73 -10.54 4.84
N GLN A 76 12.19 -11.39 3.92
CA GLN A 76 13.07 -11.03 2.80
C GLN A 76 12.38 -10.14 1.75
N ASN A 77 11.05 -10.03 1.76
CA ASN A 77 10.30 -9.20 0.81
C ASN A 77 10.11 -7.77 1.31
N ILE A 78 10.23 -7.51 2.62
CA ILE A 78 9.96 -6.20 3.23
C ILE A 78 10.80 -5.09 2.58
N VAL A 79 12.07 -5.37 2.33
CA VAL A 79 12.99 -4.40 1.75
C VAL A 79 12.74 -4.18 0.25
N ARG A 80 12.30 -5.21 -0.50
CA ARG A 80 11.93 -5.05 -1.93
C ARG A 80 10.80 -4.04 -2.11
N TYR A 81 9.92 -3.93 -1.12
CA TYR A 81 8.86 -2.94 -1.11
C TYR A 81 9.35 -1.51 -0.89
N TYR A 82 10.67 -1.25 -0.85
CA TYR A 82 11.25 0.08 -1.10
C TYR A 82 10.65 0.77 -2.34
N LYS A 83 10.29 -0.01 -3.35
CA LYS A 83 9.60 0.46 -4.56
C LYS A 83 8.15 0.92 -4.34
N MET A 84 7.56 0.79 -3.14
CA MET A 84 6.22 1.31 -2.85
C MET A 84 6.10 2.80 -3.12
N ALA A 85 7.17 3.56 -2.90
CA ALA A 85 7.23 4.99 -3.23
C ALA A 85 6.98 5.26 -4.73
N HIS A 86 7.29 4.30 -5.61
CA HIS A 86 7.01 4.42 -7.05
C HIS A 86 5.51 4.53 -7.35
N TYR A 87 4.66 3.82 -6.59
CA TYR A 87 3.21 3.91 -6.77
C TYR A 87 2.65 5.29 -6.39
N CYS A 88 3.41 6.05 -5.60
CA CYS A 88 3.10 7.40 -5.17
C CYS A 88 3.73 8.49 -6.04
N ARG A 89 4.24 8.15 -7.24
CA ARG A 89 4.80 9.17 -8.15
C ARG A 89 3.75 10.24 -8.49
N ILE A 90 4.13 11.48 -8.27
CA ILE A 90 3.29 12.67 -8.50
C ILE A 90 3.22 12.97 -9.99
N GLU A 91 2.00 13.16 -10.49
CA GLU A 91 1.75 13.61 -11.87
C GLU A 91 1.84 15.14 -11.92
N LYS A 92 2.88 15.68 -12.57
CA LYS A 92 3.17 17.13 -12.58
C LYS A 92 2.10 17.98 -13.29
N ASN A 93 1.44 17.43 -14.30
CA ASN A 93 0.42 18.12 -15.11
C ASN A 93 -0.97 17.48 -14.91
N ALA A 94 -1.26 17.04 -13.70
CA ALA A 94 -2.52 16.35 -13.42
C ALA A 94 -3.71 17.33 -13.49
N PRO A 95 -4.86 16.92 -14.06
CA PRO A 95 -6.10 17.69 -13.95
C PRO A 95 -6.44 18.00 -12.48
N GLN A 96 -7.18 19.08 -12.24
CA GLN A 96 -7.50 19.55 -10.88
C GLN A 96 -8.07 18.46 -9.96
N GLN A 97 -8.87 17.55 -10.52
CA GLN A 97 -9.49 16.41 -9.82
C GLN A 97 -8.44 15.41 -9.29
N LYS A 98 -7.31 15.27 -9.99
CA LYS A 98 -6.19 14.40 -9.60
C LYS A 98 -5.23 15.06 -8.60
N LEU A 99 -5.39 16.36 -8.31
CA LEU A 99 -4.59 17.01 -7.27
C LEU A 99 -4.85 16.39 -5.89
N ILE A 100 -6.08 15.97 -5.61
CA ILE A 100 -6.43 15.27 -4.36
C ILE A 100 -5.66 13.95 -4.25
N ILE A 101 -5.58 13.19 -5.35
CA ILE A 101 -4.78 11.96 -5.40
C ILE A 101 -3.30 12.25 -5.23
N ASN A 102 -2.78 13.32 -5.84
CA ASN A 102 -1.39 13.73 -5.62
C ASN A 102 -1.12 14.08 -4.15
N THR A 103 -2.04 14.79 -3.47
CA THR A 103 -1.93 15.04 -2.03
C THR A 103 -1.90 13.74 -1.24
N LEU A 104 -2.82 12.80 -1.52
CA LEU A 104 -2.81 11.48 -0.87
C LEU A 104 -1.49 10.73 -1.11
N LYS A 105 -0.96 10.75 -2.34
CA LYS A 105 0.34 10.16 -2.67
C LYS A 105 1.48 10.79 -1.86
N LEU A 106 1.48 12.11 -1.68
CA LEU A 106 2.47 12.81 -0.85
C LEU A 106 2.38 12.38 0.61
N GLU A 107 1.17 12.34 1.19
CA GLU A 107 0.96 11.87 2.56
C GLU A 107 1.45 10.43 2.76
N ILE A 108 1.22 9.54 1.78
CA ILE A 108 1.74 8.18 1.81
C ILE A 108 3.28 8.19 1.78
N ILE A 109 3.91 8.99 0.92
CA ILE A 109 5.38 9.10 0.87
C ILE A 109 5.92 9.57 2.22
N THR A 110 5.31 10.60 2.81
CA THR A 110 5.68 11.10 4.15
C THR A 110 5.57 9.98 5.18
N ALA A 111 4.45 9.25 5.22
CA ALA A 111 4.28 8.13 6.15
C ALA A 111 5.29 6.99 5.91
N LEU A 112 5.64 6.70 4.65
CA LEU A 112 6.67 5.72 4.32
C LEU A 112 8.04 6.17 4.85
N ASN A 113 8.40 7.44 4.67
CA ASN A 113 9.66 8.01 5.12
C ASN A 113 9.77 8.11 6.64
N ASP A 114 8.68 8.47 7.32
CA ASP A 114 8.70 8.75 8.75
C ASP A 114 8.51 7.49 9.59
N LYS A 115 7.78 6.49 9.08
CA LYS A 115 7.40 5.29 9.84
C LYS A 115 7.92 4.00 9.24
N TYR A 116 7.73 3.78 7.94
CA TYR A 116 8.05 2.49 7.34
C TYR A 116 9.56 2.29 7.15
N TRP A 117 10.27 3.18 6.45
CA TRP A 117 11.72 3.02 6.23
C TRP A 117 12.54 2.97 7.52
N PRO A 118 12.27 3.81 8.54
CA PRO A 118 13.00 3.73 9.80
C PRO A 118 12.73 2.43 10.57
N SER A 119 11.59 1.77 10.33
CA SER A 119 11.28 0.47 10.95
C SER A 119 12.05 -0.70 10.34
N ILE A 120 12.67 -0.54 9.16
CA ILE A 120 13.45 -1.59 8.50
C ILE A 120 14.80 -1.74 9.20
N THR A 121 14.91 -2.80 10.01
CA THR A 121 16.14 -3.17 10.73
C THR A 121 17.12 -3.99 9.88
N THR A 122 18.35 -4.15 10.38
CA THR A 122 19.41 -4.99 9.78
C THR A 122 18.95 -6.42 9.49
N LEU A 123 18.05 -6.98 10.32
CA LEU A 123 17.52 -8.33 10.11
C LEU A 123 16.75 -8.45 8.80
N HIS A 124 15.97 -7.43 8.43
CA HIS A 124 15.25 -7.39 7.15
C HIS A 124 16.22 -7.36 5.97
N TRP A 125 17.29 -6.60 6.10
CA TRP A 125 18.35 -6.52 5.10
C TRP A 125 19.11 -7.83 4.95
N ILE A 126 19.45 -8.49 6.05
CA ILE A 126 20.09 -9.82 6.05
C ILE A 126 19.15 -10.85 5.40
N ALA A 127 17.89 -10.91 5.81
CA ALA A 127 16.91 -11.84 5.23
C ALA A 127 16.78 -11.62 3.72
N THR A 128 16.74 -10.37 3.27
CA THR A 128 16.72 -10.01 1.85
C THR A 128 18.00 -10.42 1.13
N TYR A 129 19.16 -10.27 1.76
CA TYR A 129 20.45 -10.65 1.16
C TYR A 129 20.63 -12.17 1.01
N LEU A 130 20.07 -12.95 1.95
CA LEU A 130 20.12 -14.41 1.91
C LEU A 130 19.24 -15.01 0.81
N GLU A 131 18.25 -14.27 0.33
CA GLU A 131 17.44 -14.65 -0.84
C GLU A 131 18.26 -14.45 -2.13
N PRO A 132 18.59 -15.52 -2.89
CA PRO A 132 19.46 -15.44 -4.06
C PRO A 132 19.02 -14.40 -5.11
N ILE A 133 17.70 -14.23 -5.28
CA ILE A 133 17.12 -13.26 -6.23
C ILE A 133 17.44 -11.82 -5.83
N PHE A 134 17.60 -11.55 -4.53
CA PHE A 134 17.74 -10.20 -3.98
C PHE A 134 19.14 -9.89 -3.45
N LYS A 135 20.05 -10.87 -3.46
CA LYS A 135 21.44 -10.75 -2.97
C LYS A 135 22.21 -9.52 -3.48
N HIS A 136 21.93 -9.07 -4.71
CA HIS A 136 22.59 -7.93 -5.31
C HIS A 136 21.99 -6.57 -4.93
N LEU A 137 20.85 -6.54 -4.22
CA LEU A 137 20.10 -5.35 -3.81
C LEU A 137 19.79 -4.40 -4.99
N ALA A 138 19.55 -4.94 -6.19
CA ALA A 138 19.33 -4.17 -7.41
C ALA A 138 18.06 -3.28 -7.41
N PHE A 139 17.26 -3.32 -6.34
CA PHE A 139 16.12 -2.45 -6.12
C PHE A 139 16.47 -1.18 -5.33
N VAL A 140 17.70 -1.06 -4.81
CA VAL A 140 18.23 0.16 -4.20
C VAL A 140 18.89 0.97 -5.31
N ASP A 141 18.28 2.11 -5.65
CA ASP A 141 18.72 2.91 -6.80
C ASP A 141 20.07 3.63 -6.54
N ASP A 142 20.34 4.00 -5.28
CA ASP A 142 21.60 4.62 -4.88
C ASP A 142 22.69 3.57 -4.64
N LYS A 143 23.72 3.57 -5.50
CA LYS A 143 24.89 2.68 -5.37
C LYS A 143 25.62 2.84 -4.03
N LYS A 144 25.72 4.06 -3.51
CA LYS A 144 26.40 4.33 -2.24
C LYS A 144 25.63 3.73 -1.06
N ASP A 145 24.31 3.89 -1.05
CA ASP A 145 23.44 3.26 -0.05
C ASP A 145 23.50 1.73 -0.16
N SER A 146 23.39 1.17 -1.36
CA SER A 146 23.52 -0.28 -1.60
C SER A 146 24.83 -0.85 -1.02
N GLU A 147 25.98 -0.22 -1.28
CA GLU A 147 27.26 -0.69 -0.74
C GLU A 147 27.37 -0.52 0.78
N MET A 148 26.84 0.57 1.34
CA MET A 148 26.74 0.77 2.78
C MET A 148 25.92 -0.36 3.43
N ARG A 149 24.75 -0.69 2.88
CA ARG A 149 23.90 -1.80 3.37
C ARG A 149 24.57 -3.15 3.26
N LYS A 150 25.27 -3.45 2.17
CA LYS A 150 26.05 -4.71 2.04
C LYS A 150 27.12 -4.83 3.13
N ASN A 151 27.78 -3.73 3.49
CA ASN A 151 28.76 -3.74 4.57
C ASN A 151 28.12 -3.97 5.95
N GLU A 152 26.95 -3.36 6.21
CA GLU A 152 26.17 -3.62 7.42
C GLU A 152 25.71 -5.08 7.51
N ILE A 153 25.21 -5.63 6.41
CA ILE A 153 24.79 -7.04 6.32
C ILE A 153 25.96 -7.98 6.63
N ARG A 154 27.14 -7.76 6.01
CA ARG A 154 28.33 -8.59 6.26
C ARG A 154 28.74 -8.57 7.73
N LYS A 155 28.74 -7.39 8.37
CA LYS A 155 29.04 -7.26 9.80
C LYS A 155 28.04 -8.02 10.67
N GLY A 156 26.76 -8.05 10.31
CA GLY A 156 25.72 -8.77 11.04
C GLY A 156 25.67 -10.28 10.79
N LEU A 157 26.48 -10.80 9.85
CA LEU A 157 26.63 -12.23 9.58
C LEU A 157 27.85 -12.87 10.28
N HIS A 158 28.70 -12.05 10.91
CA HIS A 158 29.87 -12.45 11.70
C HIS A 158 29.57 -12.36 13.20
#